data_AF-A0A9E6STV0-F1
#
_entry.id   AF-A0A9E6STV0-F1
#
_cell.length_a   1.000
_cell.length_b   1.000
_cell.length_c   1.000
_cell.angle_alpha   90.00
_cell.angle_beta   90.00
_cell.angle_gamma   90.00
#
_symmetry.space_group_name_H-M   'P 1'
#
loop_
_entity.id
_entity.type
_entity.pdbx_description
1 polymer ?
#
loop_
_entity_poly.entity_id
_entity_poly.type
_entity_poly.pdbx_seq_one_letter_code
_entity_poly.pdbx_strand_id
1 'polypeptide(L)'
;MKKIALAATTAMLVLSVGAFAGCSPSTEASDDAAEQPAAETQAAEEEESDADETASTEVAAEVGTPLPADHEGRLESMDAAQCSACHGATDETGTPATPDAKANPEDHYVDDSYATGEINDAHQDCGACHAES
;
A
#
# COMPACT_ATOMS: atom_id res chain seq x y z
N MET A 1 -21.83 -36.00 22.79
CA MET A 1 -20.77 -36.62 23.62
C MET A 1 -19.46 -35.90 23.35
N LYS A 2 -18.77 -35.54 24.42
CA LYS A 2 -17.63 -34.62 24.51
C LYS A 2 -16.35 -35.33 24.08
N LYS A 3 -15.52 -34.72 23.21
CA LYS A 3 -14.05 -34.89 23.22
C LYS A 3 -13.40 -33.57 22.82
N ILE A 4 -12.97 -32.86 23.85
CA ILE A 4 -12.11 -31.69 23.80
C ILE A 4 -10.69 -32.23 23.70
N ALA A 5 -9.89 -31.76 22.74
CA ALA A 5 -8.44 -31.93 22.77
C ALA A 5 -7.81 -30.54 22.74
N LEU A 6 -7.35 -30.14 23.91
CA LEU A 6 -6.64 -28.92 24.25
C LEU A 6 -5.16 -29.25 24.16
N ALA A 7 -4.41 -28.54 23.33
CA ALA A 7 -2.95 -28.54 23.37
C ALA A 7 -2.47 -27.11 23.15
N ALA A 8 -2.34 -26.40 24.28
CA ALA A 8 -1.57 -25.18 24.38
C ALA A 8 -0.09 -25.56 24.43
N THR A 9 0.72 -24.98 23.55
CA THR A 9 2.18 -24.98 23.68
C THR A 9 2.71 -23.59 23.37
N THR A 10 2.91 -22.87 24.47
CA THR A 10 4.15 -22.17 24.84
C THR A 10 4.74 -21.17 23.84
N ALA A 11 4.60 -19.91 24.24
CA ALA A 11 5.36 -18.76 23.78
C ALA A 11 6.89 -18.98 23.78
N MET A 12 7.57 -18.47 22.75
CA MET A 12 8.92 -17.94 22.91
C MET A 12 9.02 -16.57 22.26
N LEU A 13 9.40 -15.65 23.12
CA LEU A 13 9.55 -14.21 22.95
C LEU A 13 10.99 -13.95 22.50
N VAL A 14 11.17 -13.24 21.38
CA VAL A 14 12.43 -12.56 21.06
C VAL A 14 12.11 -11.13 20.64
N LEU A 15 12.19 -10.22 21.60
CA LEU A 15 12.28 -8.78 21.33
C LEU A 15 13.66 -8.52 20.73
N SER A 16 13.70 -8.15 19.45
CA SER A 16 14.88 -7.49 18.87
C SER A 16 14.61 -5.99 18.84
N VAL A 17 15.08 -5.30 19.88
CA VAL A 17 15.20 -3.84 19.91
C VAL A 17 16.35 -3.45 18.99
N GLY A 18 16.03 -2.86 17.84
CA GLY A 18 16.97 -2.19 16.95
C GLY A 18 16.70 -0.69 16.95
N ALA A 19 17.23 0.01 17.94
CA ALA A 19 17.29 1.47 17.95
C ALA A 19 18.66 1.90 17.41
N PHE A 20 18.71 2.39 16.17
CA PHE A 20 19.84 3.18 15.68
C PHE A 20 19.37 4.63 15.56
N ALA A 21 19.51 5.37 16.66
CA ALA A 21 19.58 6.82 16.62
C ALA A 21 21.05 7.19 16.42
N GLY A 22 21.39 7.65 15.22
CA GLY A 22 22.72 8.18 14.87
C GLY A 22 22.58 9.58 14.28
N CYS A 23 22.01 10.50 15.05
CA CYS A 23 22.03 11.94 14.76
C CYS A 23 23.19 12.52 15.58
N SER A 24 24.31 12.87 14.93
CA SER A 24 25.43 13.55 15.57
C SER A 24 25.29 15.06 15.42
N PRO A 25 25.23 15.81 16.53
CA PRO A 25 25.77 17.15 16.57
C PRO A 25 26.86 17.21 17.64
N SER A 26 28.12 17.35 17.22
CA SER A 26 29.19 17.82 18.10
C SER A 26 30.37 18.32 17.27
N THR A 27 30.53 19.64 17.22
CA THR A 27 31.81 20.30 17.43
C THR A 27 31.52 21.74 17.82
N GLU A 28 31.50 21.97 19.12
CA GLU A 28 31.92 23.24 19.72
C GLU A 28 33.20 22.92 20.49
N ALA A 29 34.31 23.51 20.05
CA ALA A 29 35.56 23.57 20.81
C ALA A 29 36.34 24.80 20.34
N SER A 30 36.56 25.71 21.28
CA SER A 30 37.35 26.93 21.15
C SER A 30 38.86 26.67 21.30
N ASP A 31 39.64 27.57 20.69
CA ASP A 31 41.01 28.00 21.02
C ASP A 31 42.18 26.98 20.99
N ASP A 32 43.06 27.08 19.97
CA ASP A 32 44.40 27.68 20.15
C ASP A 32 45.06 27.95 18.78
N ALA A 33 45.84 29.02 18.71
CA ALA A 33 46.33 29.71 17.52
C ALA A 33 47.53 29.05 16.84
N ALA A 34 47.59 29.10 15.50
CA ALA A 34 48.83 29.41 14.76
C ALA A 34 48.55 29.63 13.25
N GLU A 35 48.99 30.80 12.77
CA GLU A 35 49.38 31.16 11.40
C GLU A 35 48.32 31.10 10.26
N GLN A 36 47.78 32.28 9.91
CA GLN A 36 47.25 32.58 8.57
C GLN A 36 48.43 32.97 7.64
N PRO A 37 48.29 32.81 6.31
CA PRO A 37 47.83 34.01 5.59
C PRO A 37 46.71 33.75 4.58
N ALA A 38 45.99 34.84 4.36
CA ALA A 38 44.87 35.04 3.46
C ALA A 38 45.20 34.82 1.98
N ALA A 39 44.20 34.32 1.25
CA ALA A 39 43.88 34.79 -0.09
C ALA A 39 42.37 34.60 -0.33
N GLU A 40 41.72 35.72 -0.61
CA GLU A 40 40.29 35.93 -0.84
C GLU A 40 39.80 35.37 -2.19
N THR A 41 38.49 35.09 -2.24
CA THR A 41 37.50 35.27 -3.35
C THR A 41 36.41 34.20 -3.19
N GLN A 42 35.29 34.46 -2.51
CA GLN A 42 34.05 35.13 -2.94
C GLN A 42 33.22 34.42 -4.04
N ALA A 43 32.08 33.88 -3.56
CA ALA A 43 30.71 33.98 -4.09
C ALA A 43 30.17 33.01 -5.16
N ALA A 44 28.85 32.75 -5.02
CA ALA A 44 27.90 31.83 -5.68
C ALA A 44 27.93 30.41 -5.09
N GLU A 45 27.06 29.97 -4.16
CA GLU A 45 25.59 30.08 -4.08
C GLU A 45 24.93 29.84 -5.43
N GLU A 46 24.55 28.58 -5.70
CA GLU A 46 23.23 28.20 -6.25
C GLU A 46 22.86 26.83 -5.65
N GLU A 47 21.79 26.82 -4.84
CA GLU A 47 20.82 25.74 -4.80
C GLU A 47 20.36 25.41 -6.22
N GLU A 48 19.83 24.21 -6.42
CA GLU A 48 18.80 23.78 -7.39
C GLU A 48 18.98 22.25 -7.40
N SER A 49 18.19 21.47 -6.64
CA SER A 49 16.90 20.92 -7.09
C SER A 49 16.91 20.65 -8.60
N ASP A 50 16.87 19.40 -9.01
CA ASP A 50 15.65 18.71 -9.41
C ASP A 50 16.11 17.29 -9.78
N ALA A 51 15.68 16.21 -9.13
CA ALA A 51 14.33 15.65 -9.14
C ALA A 51 13.72 15.57 -10.55
N ASP A 52 13.44 14.33 -10.94
CA ASP A 52 12.38 13.95 -11.87
C ASP A 52 12.65 14.05 -13.38
N GLU A 53 12.69 12.88 -14.02
CA GLU A 53 11.73 12.58 -15.09
C GLU A 53 11.68 11.05 -15.26
N THR A 54 11.13 10.35 -14.27
CA THR A 54 10.50 9.06 -14.59
C THR A 54 9.14 9.40 -15.13
N ALA A 55 9.06 9.49 -16.46
CA ALA A 55 7.81 9.60 -17.19
C ALA A 55 6.84 8.52 -16.70
N SER A 56 5.98 8.91 -15.75
CA SER A 56 4.83 8.13 -15.35
C SER A 56 3.90 8.19 -16.54
N THR A 57 3.98 7.15 -17.37
CA THR A 57 2.92 6.87 -18.32
C THR A 57 1.68 6.62 -17.48
N GLU A 58 0.87 7.66 -17.32
CA GLU A 58 -0.49 7.57 -16.84
C GLU A 58 -1.26 6.69 -17.83
N VAL A 59 -1.27 5.38 -17.55
CA VAL A 59 -2.24 4.50 -18.18
C VAL A 59 -3.58 4.98 -17.68
N ALA A 60 -4.38 5.57 -18.57
CA ALA A 60 -5.73 5.98 -18.24
C ALA A 60 -6.45 4.75 -17.64
N ALA A 61 -6.90 4.87 -16.39
CA ALA A 61 -7.66 3.82 -15.75
C ALA A 61 -8.88 3.49 -16.63
N GLU A 62 -9.03 2.23 -17.00
CA GLU A 62 -10.22 1.76 -17.70
C GLU A 62 -11.42 2.01 -16.79
N VAL A 63 -12.40 2.79 -17.26
CA VAL A 63 -13.56 3.14 -16.46
C VAL A 63 -14.41 1.89 -16.25
N GLY A 64 -14.57 1.50 -14.99
CA GLY A 64 -15.40 0.40 -14.56
C GLY A 64 -16.90 0.70 -14.71
N THR A 65 -17.73 -0.33 -14.63
CA THR A 65 -19.18 -0.14 -14.60
C THR A 65 -19.56 0.60 -13.32
N PRO A 66 -20.37 1.68 -13.38
CA PRO A 66 -20.76 2.41 -12.18
C PRO A 66 -21.56 1.52 -11.22
N LEU A 67 -21.40 1.76 -9.92
CA LEU A 67 -22.16 1.07 -8.89
C LEU A 67 -23.64 1.50 -8.98
N PRO A 68 -24.59 0.61 -8.68
CA PRO A 68 -26.00 0.98 -8.63
C PRO A 68 -26.29 1.83 -7.38
N ALA A 69 -27.38 2.61 -7.42
CA ALA A 69 -27.75 3.52 -6.34
C ALA A 69 -27.89 2.89 -4.95
N ASP A 70 -28.21 1.59 -4.85
CA ASP A 70 -28.27 0.90 -3.54
C ASP A 70 -26.89 0.64 -2.91
N HIS A 71 -25.80 1.00 -3.60
CA HIS A 71 -24.42 0.94 -3.12
C HIS A 71 -23.85 2.31 -2.71
N GLU A 72 -24.68 3.37 -2.67
CA GLU A 72 -24.27 4.71 -2.22
C GLU A 72 -23.57 4.67 -0.84
N GLY A 73 -22.41 5.31 -0.75
CA GLY A 73 -21.56 5.40 0.43
C GLY A 73 -20.74 4.15 0.74
N ARG A 74 -20.81 3.09 -0.08
CA ARG A 74 -20.06 1.86 0.17
C ARG A 74 -18.58 2.01 -0.15
N LEU A 75 -18.20 2.76 -1.19
CA LEU A 75 -16.78 2.96 -1.54
C LEU A 75 -15.98 3.64 -0.42
N GLU A 76 -16.64 4.45 0.40
CA GLU A 76 -16.00 5.18 1.52
C GLU A 76 -15.96 4.34 2.80
N SER A 77 -16.79 3.29 2.90
CA SER A 77 -17.02 2.53 4.13
C SER A 77 -16.63 1.05 4.05
N MET A 78 -16.31 0.55 2.86
CA MET A 78 -15.95 -0.85 2.61
C MET A 78 -14.62 -0.94 1.87
N ASP A 79 -13.78 -1.88 2.29
CA ASP A 79 -12.58 -2.27 1.55
C ASP A 79 -12.89 -3.35 0.48
N ALA A 80 -11.88 -3.70 -0.33
CA ALA A 80 -12.00 -4.71 -1.36
C ALA A 80 -12.45 -6.08 -0.83
N ALA A 81 -12.04 -6.47 0.39
CA ALA A 81 -12.46 -7.73 0.98
C ALA A 81 -13.95 -7.72 1.32
N GLN A 82 -14.46 -6.60 1.81
CA GLN A 82 -15.88 -6.41 2.10
C GLN A 82 -16.72 -6.35 0.81
N CYS A 83 -16.23 -5.75 -0.28
CA CYS A 83 -16.87 -5.84 -1.60
C CYS A 83 -16.88 -7.28 -2.14
N SER A 84 -15.74 -7.96 -2.00
CA SER A 84 -15.56 -9.35 -2.44
C SER A 84 -16.39 -10.35 -1.64
N ALA A 85 -16.87 -9.99 -0.45
CA ALA A 85 -17.79 -10.84 0.32
C ALA A 85 -19.11 -11.12 -0.42
N CYS A 86 -19.48 -10.31 -1.41
CA CYS A 86 -20.63 -10.54 -2.30
C CYS A 86 -20.22 -10.81 -3.75
N HIS A 87 -19.25 -10.05 -4.28
CA HIS A 87 -18.83 -10.07 -5.68
C HIS A 87 -17.67 -11.03 -5.97
N GLY A 88 -16.98 -11.49 -4.93
CA GLY A 88 -15.82 -12.35 -5.05
C GLY A 88 -16.18 -13.77 -5.50
N ALA A 89 -15.33 -14.35 -6.34
CA ALA A 89 -15.39 -15.75 -6.73
C ALA A 89 -15.21 -16.67 -5.52
N THR A 90 -16.04 -17.71 -5.46
CA THR A 90 -16.05 -18.73 -4.40
C THR A 90 -15.53 -20.08 -4.87
N ASP A 91 -15.28 -20.21 -6.17
CA ASP A 91 -14.74 -21.39 -6.82
C ASP A 91 -13.94 -21.00 -8.07
N GLU A 92 -13.25 -21.98 -8.65
CA GLU A 92 -12.43 -21.82 -9.85
C GLU A 92 -13.23 -21.46 -11.12
N THR A 93 -14.56 -21.39 -11.04
CA THR A 93 -15.43 -21.04 -12.17
C THR A 93 -15.92 -19.58 -12.12
N GLY A 94 -15.55 -18.83 -11.09
CA GLY A 94 -15.94 -17.43 -10.93
C GLY A 94 -17.34 -17.27 -10.33
N THR A 95 -17.86 -18.26 -9.60
CA THR A 95 -19.17 -18.15 -8.94
C THR A 95 -19.13 -17.08 -7.85
N PRO A 96 -19.95 -16.02 -7.89
CA PRO A 96 -19.94 -14.98 -6.87
C PRO A 96 -20.46 -15.50 -5.54
N ALA A 97 -20.04 -14.88 -4.44
CA ALA A 97 -20.45 -15.26 -3.09
C ALA A 97 -21.95 -15.09 -2.81
N THR A 98 -22.66 -14.25 -3.58
CA THR A 98 -24.12 -14.12 -3.52
C THR A 98 -24.74 -14.25 -4.92
N PRO A 99 -25.95 -14.84 -5.04
CA PRO A 99 -26.54 -15.16 -6.34
C PRO A 99 -26.96 -13.93 -7.17
N ASP A 100 -27.19 -12.79 -6.51
CA ASP A 100 -27.61 -11.54 -7.17
C ASP A 100 -26.42 -10.64 -7.52
N ALA A 101 -25.21 -10.98 -7.08
CA ALA A 101 -24.00 -10.21 -7.41
C ALA A 101 -23.46 -10.59 -8.79
N LYS A 102 -22.91 -9.61 -9.49
CA LYS A 102 -22.06 -9.85 -10.64
C LYS A 102 -20.66 -10.20 -10.13
N ALA A 103 -20.12 -11.36 -10.54
CA ALA A 103 -18.76 -11.74 -10.18
C ALA A 103 -17.73 -10.78 -10.76
N ASN A 104 -16.65 -10.53 -10.00
CA ASN A 104 -15.48 -9.86 -10.54
C ASN A 104 -14.86 -10.74 -11.64
N PRO A 105 -14.35 -10.15 -12.74
CA PRO A 105 -13.64 -10.89 -13.78
C PRO A 105 -12.26 -11.39 -13.30
N GLU A 106 -11.67 -12.33 -14.05
CA GLU A 106 -10.40 -12.99 -13.70
C GLU A 106 -9.24 -12.00 -13.48
N ASP A 107 -9.20 -10.91 -14.24
CA ASP A 107 -8.18 -9.85 -14.17
C ASP A 107 -8.18 -9.05 -12.85
N HIS A 108 -9.21 -9.21 -12.03
CA HIS A 108 -9.26 -8.63 -10.68
C HIS A 108 -8.54 -9.49 -9.64
N TYR A 109 -8.19 -10.73 -9.99
CA TYR A 109 -7.58 -11.68 -9.07
C TYR A 109 -6.08 -11.81 -9.27
N VAL A 110 -5.41 -12.36 -8.26
CA VAL A 110 -3.99 -12.75 -8.35
C VAL A 110 -3.80 -13.74 -9.51
N ASP A 111 -2.76 -13.54 -10.30
CA ASP A 111 -2.41 -14.34 -11.49
C ASP A 111 -3.52 -14.40 -12.57
N ASP A 112 -4.40 -13.38 -12.62
CA ASP A 112 -5.54 -13.32 -13.54
C ASP A 112 -6.41 -14.60 -13.47
N SER A 113 -6.67 -15.09 -12.25
CA SER A 113 -7.35 -16.37 -12.03
C SER A 113 -8.15 -16.41 -10.74
N TYR A 114 -9.30 -17.08 -10.75
CA TYR A 114 -10.12 -17.32 -9.56
C TYR A 114 -9.50 -18.27 -8.53
N ALA A 115 -8.35 -18.89 -8.83
CA ALA A 115 -7.79 -20.00 -8.05
C ALA A 115 -7.57 -19.68 -6.56
N THR A 116 -7.20 -18.43 -6.24
CA THR A 116 -6.99 -17.98 -4.86
C THR A 116 -8.21 -17.28 -4.27
N GLY A 117 -9.09 -16.73 -5.11
CA GLY A 117 -10.15 -15.80 -4.72
C GLY A 117 -9.62 -14.46 -4.15
N GLU A 118 -8.30 -14.24 -4.19
CA GLU A 118 -7.64 -13.04 -3.68
C GLU A 118 -7.59 -11.97 -4.78
N ILE A 119 -8.07 -10.77 -4.46
CA ILE A 119 -8.00 -9.61 -5.35
C ILE A 119 -6.55 -9.15 -5.45
N ASN A 120 -6.08 -8.88 -6.67
CA ASN A 120 -4.72 -8.41 -6.87
C ASN A 120 -4.53 -6.96 -6.40
N ASP A 121 -3.28 -6.58 -6.15
CA ASP A 121 -2.93 -5.27 -5.58
C ASP A 121 -3.39 -4.07 -6.44
N ALA A 122 -3.52 -4.26 -7.75
CA ALA A 122 -3.97 -3.21 -8.66
C ALA A 122 -5.47 -2.91 -8.55
N HIS A 123 -6.28 -3.83 -8.01
CA HIS A 123 -7.73 -3.73 -7.91
C HIS A 123 -8.24 -3.60 -6.47
N GLN A 124 -7.37 -3.22 -5.52
CA GLN A 124 -7.75 -3.04 -4.11
C GLN A 124 -8.59 -1.78 -3.88
N ASP A 125 -8.41 -0.75 -4.70
CA ASP A 125 -9.24 0.46 -4.67
C ASP A 125 -10.35 0.36 -5.72
N CYS A 126 -11.51 -0.15 -5.30
CA CYS A 126 -12.67 -0.31 -6.18
C CYS A 126 -13.13 1.03 -6.79
N GLY A 127 -13.01 2.11 -6.03
CA GLY A 127 -13.48 3.45 -6.43
C GLY A 127 -12.61 4.12 -7.48
N ALA A 128 -11.38 3.63 -7.69
CA ALA A 128 -10.49 4.12 -8.73
C ALA A 128 -11.09 3.92 -10.14
N CYS A 129 -11.88 2.86 -10.33
CA CYS A 129 -12.50 2.52 -11.62
C CYS A 129 -14.04 2.53 -11.57
N HIS A 130 -14.66 2.18 -10.44
CA HIS A 130 -16.10 2.07 -10.31
C HIS A 130 -16.68 3.28 -9.58
N ALA A 131 -17.24 4.22 -10.32
CA ALA A 131 -17.90 5.40 -9.74
C ALA A 131 -19.29 5.07 -9.17
N GLU A 132 -19.71 5.80 -8.13
CA GLU A 132 -21.10 5.80 -7.69
C GLU A 132 -22.00 6.51 -8.70
N SER A 133 -23.25 6.05 -8.83
CA SER A 133 -24.25 6.57 -9.79
C SER A 133 -25.08 7.72 -9.26
#